data_AF-A0A0F9S1S5-F1
#
_entry.id   AF-A0A0F9S1S5-F1
#
_cell.length_a   1.000
_cell.length_b   1.000
_cell.length_c   1.000
_cell.angle_alpha   90.00
_cell.angle_beta   90.00
_cell.angle_gamma   90.00
#
_symmetry.space_group_name_H-M   'P 1'
#
loop_
_entity.id
_entity.type
_entity.pdbx_description
1 polymer ?
#
loop_
_entity_poly.entity_id
_entity_poly.type
_entity_poly.pdbx_seq_one_letter_code
_entity_poly.pdbx_strand_id
1 'polypeptide(L)'
;MQIKLGEKVRDKITGFVGIATAKTEFLNGCIQYDVIPKADKNNKILESVAVDEQSLEVITPKKKKVIKKVKERNGGAMRIPFKQRGY
;
A
#
# COMPACT_ATOMS: atom_id res chain seq x y z
N MET A 1 17.19 -4.07 -7.00
CA MET A 1 16.12 -3.83 -6.00
C MET A 1 14.85 -4.24 -6.69
N GLN A 2 14.18 -5.32 -6.27
CA GLN A 2 13.10 -5.91 -7.06
C GLN A 2 11.77 -5.26 -6.69
N ILE A 3 11.21 -4.46 -7.60
CA ILE A 3 9.88 -3.88 -7.45
C ILE A 3 8.84 -4.97 -7.74
N LYS A 4 7.88 -5.17 -6.84
CA LYS A 4 6.78 -6.11 -7.08
C LYS A 4 5.61 -5.41 -7.74
N LEU A 5 4.93 -6.12 -8.64
CA LEU A 5 3.66 -5.66 -9.20
C LEU A 5 2.62 -5.48 -8.07
N GLY A 6 1.83 -4.42 -8.16
CA GLY A 6 0.87 -4.00 -7.14
C GLY A 6 1.46 -3.11 -6.04
N GLU A 7 2.79 -2.91 -6.00
CA GLU A 7 3.38 -1.98 -5.04
C GLU A 7 3.23 -0.54 -5.49
N LYS A 8 3.12 0.34 -4.50
CA LYS A 8 3.09 1.78 -4.72
C LYS A 8 4.51 2.26 -4.93
N VAL A 9 4.76 2.86 -6.09
CA VAL A 9 6.07 3.34 -6.49
C VAL A 9 6.05 4.85 -6.71
N ARG A 10 7.23 5.46 -6.57
CA ARG A 10 7.49 6.86 -6.86
C ARG A 10 8.65 6.96 -7.83
N ASP A 11 8.49 7.74 -8.89
CA ASP A 11 9.61 8.16 -9.72
C ASP A 11 10.41 9.25 -8.98
N LYS A 12 11.72 9.04 -8.83
CA LYS A 12 12.64 9.99 -8.16
C LYS A 12 12.82 11.27 -8.97
N ILE A 13 12.72 11.19 -10.29
CA ILE A 13 13.06 12.29 -11.19
C ILE A 13 11.88 13.25 -11.28
N THR A 14 10.69 12.76 -11.63
CA THR A 14 9.49 13.60 -11.76
C THR A 14 8.74 13.77 -10.45
N GLY A 15 8.98 12.91 -9.46
CA GLY A 15 8.20 12.87 -8.21
C GLY A 15 6.83 12.21 -8.37
N PHE A 16 6.50 11.66 -9.54
CA PHE A 16 5.24 11.00 -9.85
C PHE A 16 5.01 9.77 -8.96
N VAL A 17 3.76 9.55 -8.52
CA VAL A 17 3.41 8.46 -7.60
C VAL A 17 2.25 7.65 -8.17
N GLY A 18 2.46 6.34 -8.28
CA GLY A 18 1.44 5.42 -8.77
C GLY A 18 1.65 3.99 -8.29
N ILE A 19 1.00 3.05 -8.95
CA ILE A 19 1.07 1.61 -8.68
C ILE A 19 1.75 0.94 -9.87
N ALA A 20 2.76 0.12 -9.62
CA ALA A 20 3.39 -0.69 -10.65
C ALA A 20 2.42 -1.81 -11.09
N THR A 21 2.09 -1.87 -12.38
CA THR A 21 1.06 -2.78 -12.91
C THR A 21 1.58 -3.81 -13.88
N ALA A 22 2.52 -3.41 -14.75
CA ALA A 22 3.23 -4.33 -15.63
C ALA A 22 4.73 -4.15 -15.49
N LYS A 23 5.46 -5.20 -15.88
CA LYS A 23 6.92 -5.22 -15.98
C LYS A 23 7.27 -5.71 -17.38
N THR A 24 8.09 -4.94 -18.07
CA THR A 24 8.60 -5.25 -19.39
C THR A 24 10.10 -5.45 -19.29
N GLU A 25 10.55 -6.67 -19.63
CA GLU A 25 11.96 -7.03 -19.68
C GLU A 25 12.39 -7.08 -21.14
N PHE A 26 13.31 -6.20 -21.51
CA PHE A 26 13.89 -6.19 -22.84
C PHE A 26 15.06 -7.18 -22.91
N LEU A 27 15.30 -7.76 -24.08
CA LEU A 27 16.39 -8.73 -24.31
C LEU A 27 17.79 -8.15 -24.03
N ASN A 28 17.93 -6.83 -24.04
CA ASN A 28 19.16 -6.11 -23.68
C ASN A 28 19.36 -6.00 -22.15
N GLY A 29 18.45 -6.54 -21.33
CA GLY A 29 18.50 -6.45 -19.86
C GLY A 29 17.90 -5.17 -19.29
N CYS A 30 17.28 -4.31 -20.11
CA CYS A 30 16.56 -3.15 -19.61
C CYS A 30 15.21 -3.59 -19.01
N ILE A 31 14.89 -3.06 -17.83
CA ILE A 31 13.64 -3.36 -17.13
C ILE A 31 12.84 -2.06 -16.99
N GLN A 32 11.64 -2.07 -17.56
CA GLN A 32 10.67 -0.99 -17.43
C GLN A 32 9.45 -1.47 -16.67
N TYR A 33 8.85 -0.57 -15.88
CA TYR A 33 7.60 -0.81 -15.19
C TYR A 33 6.55 0.20 -15.65
N ASP A 34 5.34 -0.29 -15.92
CA ASP A 34 4.19 0.55 -16.19
C ASP A 34 3.54 0.97 -14.87
N VAL A 35 3.55 2.26 -14.61
CA VAL A 35 3.02 2.87 -13.39
C VAL A 35 1.70 3.56 -13.70
N ILE A 36 0.63 3.07 -13.08
CA ILE A 36 -0.71 3.70 -13.17
C ILE A 36 -0.89 4.61 -11.95
N PRO A 37 -1.15 5.91 -12.15
CA PRO A 37 -1.43 6.82 -11.04
C PRO A 37 -2.80 6.53 -10.44
N LYS A 38 -3.01 7.03 -9.23
CA LYS A 38 -4.32 6.91 -8.60
C LYS A 38 -5.32 7.80 -9.34
N ALA A 39 -6.52 7.28 -9.60
CA ALA A 39 -7.58 8.04 -10.23
C ALA A 39 -7.84 9.36 -9.49
N ASP A 40 -7.99 10.44 -10.26
CA ASP A 40 -8.32 11.77 -9.73
C ASP A 40 -9.75 11.80 -9.19
N LYS A 41 -10.08 12.83 -8.41
CA LYS A 41 -11.43 13.04 -7.83
C LYS A 41 -12.56 13.05 -8.87
N ASN A 42 -12.22 13.27 -10.14
CA ASN A 42 -13.14 13.26 -11.27
C ASN A 42 -13.29 11.89 -11.95
N ASN A 43 -12.83 10.80 -11.31
CA ASN A 43 -12.88 9.42 -11.83
C ASN A 43 -12.25 9.23 -13.23
N LYS A 44 -11.36 10.14 -13.64
CA LYS A 44 -10.61 9.97 -14.87
C LYS A 44 -9.50 8.96 -14.63
N ILE A 45 -9.53 7.88 -15.40
CA ILE A 45 -8.42 6.93 -15.49
C ILE A 45 -7.33 7.65 -16.28
N LEU A 46 -6.20 7.90 -15.64
CA LEU A 46 -5.02 8.46 -16.29
C LEU A 46 -4.23 7.32 -16.95
N GLU A 47 -3.52 7.64 -18.03
CA GLU A 47 -2.72 6.67 -18.77
C GLU A 47 -1.57 6.12 -17.91
N SER A 48 -1.18 4.88 -18.19
CA SER A 48 0.01 4.26 -17.62
C SER A 48 1.26 4.92 -18.21
N VAL A 49 2.25 5.18 -17.36
CA VAL A 49 3.56 5.70 -17.80
C VAL A 49 4.59 4.60 -17.61
N ALA A 50 5.32 4.27 -18.68
CA ALA A 50 6.47 3.39 -18.62
C ALA A 50 7.66 4.14 -18.02
N VAL A 51 8.19 3.63 -16.91
CA VAL A 51 9.35 4.22 -16.21
C VAL A 51 10.39 3.14 -15.96
N ASP A 52 11.66 3.48 -16.16
CA ASP A 52 12.78 2.57 -15.91
C ASP A 52 12.91 2.19 -14.43
N GLU A 53 13.29 0.94 -14.15
CA GLU A 53 13.46 0.43 -12.78
C GLU A 53 14.40 1.28 -11.92
N GLN A 54 15.46 1.83 -12.52
CA GLN A 54 16.49 2.60 -11.83
C GLN A 54 15.95 3.92 -11.25
N SER A 55 14.92 4.48 -11.89
CA SER A 55 14.31 5.74 -11.51
C SER A 55 13.18 5.57 -10.49
N LEU A 56 12.74 4.33 -10.22
CA LEU A 56 11.62 4.04 -9.32
C LEU A 56 12.07 3.72 -7.89
N GLU A 57 11.27 4.16 -6.91
CA GLU A 57 11.37 3.78 -5.50
C GLU A 57 10.05 3.24 -4.98
N VAL A 58 10.11 2.15 -4.22
CA VAL A 58 8.93 1.59 -3.55
C VAL A 58 8.58 2.44 -2.33
N ILE A 59 7.39 3.05 -2.34
CA ILE A 59 6.83 3.70 -1.16
C ILE A 59 6.15 2.62 -0.32
N THR A 60 6.88 2.05 0.62
CA THR A 60 6.27 1.16 1.62
C THR A 60 5.37 2.00 2.55
N PRO A 61 4.05 1.72 2.63
CA PRO A 61 3.23 2.37 3.63
C PRO A 61 3.69 1.87 4.99
N LYS A 62 4.07 2.80 5.88
CA LYS A 62 4.33 2.48 7.30
C LYS A 62 3.11 1.71 7.82
N LYS A 63 3.30 0.45 8.20
CA LYS A 63 2.24 -0.39 8.78
C LYS A 63 1.58 0.42 9.90
N LYS A 64 0.30 0.79 9.73
CA LYS A 64 -0.47 1.38 10.83
C LYS A 64 -0.41 0.38 11.98
N LYS A 65 0.11 0.81 13.12
CA LYS A 65 0.15 -0.02 14.33
C LYS A 65 -1.29 -0.51 14.56
N VAL A 66 -1.48 -1.83 14.50
CA VAL A 66 -2.76 -2.43 14.84
C VAL A 66 -2.98 -2.11 16.31
N ILE A 67 -3.85 -1.14 16.60
CA ILE A 67 -4.33 -0.91 17.95
C ILE A 67 -5.08 -2.19 18.29
N LYS A 68 -4.50 -3.05 19.15
CA LYS A 68 -5.20 -4.23 19.66
C LYS A 68 -6.47 -3.68 20.31
N LYS A 69 -7.63 -3.91 19.69
CA LYS A 69 -8.90 -3.66 20.36
C LYS A 69 -8.84 -4.43 21.68
N VAL A 70 -8.91 -3.71 22.79
CA VAL A 70 -9.12 -4.33 24.10
C VAL A 70 -10.33 -5.23 23.90
N LYS A 71 -10.19 -6.54 24.14
CA LYS A 71 -11.30 -7.50 23.97
C LYS A 71 -12.52 -6.92 24.66
N GLU A 72 -13.52 -6.53 23.88
CA GLU A 72 -14.82 -6.15 24.43
C GLU A 72 -15.28 -7.34 25.26
N ARG A 73 -15.64 -7.10 26.52
CA ARG A 73 -16.11 -8.14 27.44
C ARG A 73 -17.48 -8.59 26.95
N ASN A 74 -17.47 -9.52 26.01
CA ASN A 74 -18.63 -10.08 25.36
C ASN A 74 -19.30 -11.10 26.28
N GLY A 75 -19.96 -10.61 27.35
CA GLY A 75 -21.10 -11.17 28.10
C GLY A 75 -21.14 -12.64 28.54
N GLY A 76 -20.17 -13.48 28.19
CA GLY A 76 -20.15 -14.91 28.48
C GLY A 76 -19.76 -15.21 29.92
N ALA A 77 -19.87 -16.48 30.31
CA ALA A 77 -19.59 -16.96 31.67
C ALA A 77 -18.21 -16.49 32.15
N MET A 78 -18.23 -15.52 33.08
CA MET A 78 -17.01 -14.85 33.53
C MET A 78 -16.38 -15.67 34.67
N ARG A 79 -15.08 -15.97 34.58
CA ARG A 79 -14.30 -16.52 35.71
C ARG A 79 -14.06 -15.50 36.83
N ILE A 80 -14.28 -14.22 36.55
CA ILE A 80 -13.99 -13.09 37.45
C ILE A 80 -15.30 -12.31 37.59
N PRO A 81 -15.81 -12.06 38.79
CA PRO A 81 -17.09 -11.36 38.94
C PRO A 81 -17.01 -9.94 38.36
N PHE A 82 -18.09 -9.50 37.71
CA PHE A 82 -18.26 -8.10 37.31
C PHE A 82 -18.34 -7.25 38.57
N LYS A 83 -17.33 -6.41 38.81
CA LYS A 83 -17.31 -5.49 39.95
C LYS A 83 -18.36 -4.40 39.69
N GLN A 84 -19.60 -4.63 40.13
CA GLN A 84 -20.62 -3.58 40.14
C GLN A 84 -20.10 -2.45 41.04
N ARG A 85 -19.96 -1.24 40.51
CA ARG A 85 -19.80 -0.04 41.35
C ARG A 85 -21.14 0.14 42.06
N GLY A 86 -21.14 0.04 43.38
CA GLY A 86 -22.31 0.23 44.22
C GLY A 86 -22.92 1.62 44.02
N TYR A 87 -24.24 1.69 44.23
CA TYR A 87 -24.99 2.93 44.36
C TYR A 87 -24.48 3.78 45.51
#